data_AF-T0TND7-F1
#
_entry.id   AF-T0TND7-F1
#
_cell.length_a   1.000
_cell.length_b   1.000
_cell.length_c   1.000
_cell.angle_alpha   90.00
_cell.angle_beta   90.00
_cell.angle_gamma   90.00
#
_symmetry.space_group_name_H-M   'P 1'
#
loop_
_entity.id
_entity.type
_entity.pdbx_description
1 polymer ?
#
loop_
_entity_poly.entity_id
_entity_poly.type
_entity_poly.pdbx_seq_one_letter_code
_entity_poly.pdbx_strand_id
1 'polypeptide(L)' 'MLMLVWRVVTVVELLVFALLVAFILLRPADATGVDNSLTMQLISLGLIAFLYLPFLIGQVIWYIILKTRKSSTSL' A
#
# COMPACT_ATOMS: atom_id res chain seq x y z
N MET A 1 4.17 -21.09 -8.70
CA MET A 1 5.10 -20.30 -7.86
C MET A 1 4.84 -18.79 -7.94
N LEU A 2 4.87 -18.15 -9.11
CA LEU A 2 4.69 -16.68 -9.24
C LEU A 2 3.39 -16.12 -8.61
N MET A 3 2.26 -16.82 -8.72
CA MET A 3 0.99 -16.37 -8.12
C MET A 3 1.03 -16.35 -6.58
N LEU A 4 1.80 -17.25 -5.97
CA LEU A 4 2.02 -17.25 -4.52
C LEU A 4 2.91 -16.08 -4.11
N VAL A 5 3.98 -15.82 -4.87
CA VAL A 5 4.86 -14.65 -4.66
C VAL A 5 4.08 -13.35 -4.74
N TRP A 6 3.29 -13.15 -5.80
CA TRP A 6 2.42 -11.98 -5.93
C TRP A 6 1.54 -11.79 -4.70
N ARG A 7 0.84 -12.85 -4.26
CA ARG A 7 -0.04 -12.80 -3.10
C ARG A 7 0.70 -12.42 -1.81
N VAL A 8 1.88 -12.99 -1.57
CA VAL A 8 2.69 -12.67 -0.39
C VAL A 8 3.15 -11.21 -0.43
N VAL A 9 3.64 -10.74 -1.59
CA VAL A 9 4.06 -9.35 -1.76
C VAL A 9 2.88 -8.40 -1.52
N THR A 10 1.71 -8.66 -2.12
CA THR A 10 0.50 -7.82 -1.90
C THR A 10 0.12 -7.78 -0.41
N VAL A 11 0.14 -8.91 0.29
CA VAL A 11 -0.20 -8.94 1.73
C VAL A 11 0.80 -8.14 2.57
N VAL A 12 2.10 -8.34 2.33
CA VAL A 12 3.14 -7.58 3.05
C VAL A 12 3.02 -6.09 2.77
N GLU A 13 2.75 -5.70 1.53
CA GLU A 13 2.58 -4.30 1.13
C GLU A 13 1.39 -3.65 1.85
N LEU A 14 0.24 -4.33 1.90
CA LEU A 14 -0.94 -3.86 2.62
C LEU A 14 -0.68 -3.75 4.14
N LEU A 15 0.09 -4.68 4.71
CA LEU A 15 0.48 -4.60 6.13
C LEU A 15 1.38 -3.39 6.40
N VAL A 16 2.35 -3.12 5.52
CA VAL A 16 3.21 -1.92 5.63
C VAL A 16 2.36 -0.65 5.54
N PHE A 17 1.42 -0.58 4.60
CA PHE A 17 0.50 0.55 4.48
C PHE A 17 -0.36 0.72 5.74
N ALA A 18 -0.92 -0.37 6.28
CA ALA A 18 -1.71 -0.34 7.50
C ALA A 18 -0.88 0.15 8.71
N LEU A 19 0.37 -0.29 8.83
CA LEU A 19 1.29 0.18 9.87
C LEU A 19 1.61 1.67 9.73
N LEU A 20 1.80 2.18 8.51
CA LEU A 20 2.01 3.61 8.26
C LEU A 20 0.79 4.45 8.65
N VAL A 21 -0.42 3.97 8.31
CA VAL A 21 -1.68 4.61 8.71
C VAL A 21 -1.82 4.61 10.24
N ALA A 22 -1.59 3.47 10.89
CA ALA A 22 -1.63 3.37 12.35
C ALA A 22 -0.61 4.30 13.01
N PHE A 23 0.60 4.41 12.45
CA PHE A 23 1.63 5.34 12.95
C PHE A 23 1.17 6.80 12.89
N ILE A 24 0.52 7.24 11.81
CA ILE A 24 -0.03 8.61 11.70
C ILE A 24 -1.13 8.85 12.73
N LEU A 25 -2.01 7.87 12.94
CA LEU A 25 -3.17 8.03 13.84
C LEU A 25 -2.77 8.00 15.32
N LEU A 26 -1.76 7.20 15.67
CA LEU A 26 -1.36 6.98 17.06
C LEU A 26 -0.25 7.94 17.53
N ARG A 27 0.42 8.66 16.62
CA ARG A 27 1.47 9.60 17.03
C ARG A 27 0.86 10.84 17.71
N PRO A 28 1.37 11.26 18.88
CA PRO A 28 0.86 12.43 19.59
C PRO A 28 1.33 13.76 18.98
N ALA A 29 2.59 13.82 18.56
CA ALA A 29 3.20 14.98 17.92
C ALA A 29 3.93 14.55 16.64
N ASP A 30 4.13 15.49 15.72
CA ASP A 30 4.96 15.28 14.55
C ASP A 30 6.46 15.41 14.87
N ALA A 31 7.31 15.19 13.86
CA ALA A 31 8.77 15.25 14.01
C ALA A 31 9.30 16.66 14.36
N THR A 32 8.46 17.68 14.28
CA THR A 32 8.79 19.06 14.62
C THR A 32 8.30 19.45 16.01
N GLY A 33 7.65 18.53 16.74
CA GLY A 33 7.09 18.76 18.06
C GLY A 33 5.71 19.45 18.03
N VAL A 34 5.08 19.56 16.85
CA VAL A 34 3.74 20.13 16.70
C VAL A 34 2.70 19.04 16.96
N ASP A 35 1.68 19.38 17.74
CA ASP A 35 0.58 18.46 18.03
C ASP A 35 -0.07 17.96 16.74
N ASN A 36 -0.33 16.65 16.71
CA ASN A 36 -0.91 15.98 15.56
C ASN A 36 -2.42 16.21 15.50
N SER A 37 -2.82 17.45 15.20
CA SER A 37 -4.22 17.85 15.06
C SER A 37 -4.96 17.03 13.99
N LEU A 38 -6.29 16.94 14.10
CA LEU A 38 -7.13 16.20 13.14
C LEU A 38 -6.89 16.63 11.68
N THR A 39 -6.73 17.93 11.44
CA THR A 39 -6.42 18.45 10.09
C THR A 39 -5.09 17.93 9.57
N MET A 40 -4.04 17.95 10.40
CA MET A 40 -2.72 17.45 10.01
C MET A 40 -2.69 15.94 9.82
N GLN A 41 -3.46 15.19 10.62
CA GLN A 41 -3.64 13.75 10.42
C GLN A 41 -4.26 13.45 9.06
N LEU A 42 -5.36 14.13 8.71
CA LEU A 42 -6.05 13.93 7.42
C LEU A 42 -5.15 14.28 6.22
N ILE A 43 -4.39 15.38 6.31
CA ILE A 43 -3.43 15.76 5.26
C ILE A 43 -2.35 14.68 5.12
N SER A 44 -1.80 14.20 6.23
CA SER A 44 -0.77 13.15 6.23
C SER A 44 -1.29 11.84 5.66
N LEU A 45 -2.51 11.43 6.03
CA LEU A 45 -3.17 10.25 5.48
C LEU A 45 -3.44 10.38 3.98
N GLY A 46 -3.93 11.54 3.54
CA GLY A 46 -4.13 11.83 2.12
C GLY A 46 -2.83 11.75 1.32
N LEU A 47 -1.73 12.28 1.86
CA LEU A 47 -0.41 12.20 1.24
C LEU A 47 0.09 10.76 1.13
N ILE A 48 -0.01 9.97 2.21
CA ILE A 48 0.39 8.56 2.16
C ILE A 48 -0.49 7.77 1.19
N ALA A 49 -1.81 7.98 1.17
CA ALA A 49 -2.71 7.33 0.23
C ALA A 49 -2.34 7.65 -1.23
N PHE A 50 -2.02 8.92 -1.53
CA PHE A 50 -1.59 9.34 -2.86
C PHE A 50 -0.25 8.71 -3.26
N LEU A 51 0.74 8.71 -2.36
CA LEU A 51 2.05 8.07 -2.59
C LEU A 51 1.95 6.55 -2.76
N TYR A 52 0.95 5.92 -2.15
CA TYR A 52 0.73 4.48 -2.20
C TYR A 52 -0.01 4.02 -3.48
N LEU A 53 -0.73 4.94 -4.14
CA LEU A 53 -1.47 4.68 -5.39
C LEU A 53 -0.66 3.95 -6.48
N PRO A 54 0.58 4.35 -6.84
CA PRO A 54 1.36 3.63 -7.85
C PRO A 54 1.69 2.19 -7.47
N PHE A 55 1.85 1.87 -6.18
CA PHE A 55 2.08 0.50 -5.73
C PHE A 55 0.84 -0.37 -5.97
N LEU A 56 -0.35 0.13 -5.62
CA LEU A 56 -1.61 -0.55 -5.91
C LEU A 56 -1.81 -0.77 -7.42
N ILE A 57 -1.54 0.25 -8.24
CA ILE A 57 -1.62 0.11 -9.71
C ILE A 57 -0.64 -0.95 -10.20
N GLY A 58 0.59 -0.94 -9.70
CA GLY A 58 1.61 -1.96 -10.02
C GLY A 58 1.16 -3.37 -9.66
N GLN A 59 0.53 -3.56 -8.49
CA GLN A 59 -0.02 -4.85 -8.07
C GLN A 59 -1.12 -5.35 -9.02
N VAL A 60 -2.03 -4.46 -9.45
CA VAL A 60 -3.10 -4.78 -10.39
C VAL A 60 -2.54 -5.15 -11.77
N ILE A 61 -1.59 -4.36 -12.29
CA ILE A 61 -0.93 -4.64 -13.58
C ILE A 61 -0.22 -6.00 -13.51
N TRP A 62 0.55 -6.26 -12.45
CA TRP A 62 1.26 -7.52 -12.29
C TRP A 62 0.30 -8.72 -12.23
N TYR A 63 -0.83 -8.58 -11.51
CA TYR A 63 -1.88 -9.59 -11.46
C TYR A 63 -2.45 -9.91 -12.85
N ILE A 64 -2.78 -8.88 -13.64
CA ILE A 64 -3.30 -9.03 -15.00
C ILE A 64 -2.28 -9.81 -15.85
N ILE A 65 -1.00 -9.43 -15.81
CA ILE A 65 0.07 -10.12 -16.56
C ILE A 65 0.17 -11.59 -16.16
N LEU A 66 0.14 -11.90 -14.86
CA LEU A 66 0.20 -13.28 -14.35
C LEU A 66 -0.98 -14.13 -14.83
N LYS A 67 -2.18 -13.55 -14.83
CA LYS A 67 -3.40 -14.22 -15.28
C LYS A 67 -3.37 -14.51 -16.78
N THR A 68 -2.95 -13.54 -17.59
CA THR A 68 -2.83 -13.71 -19.05
C THR A 68 -1.80 -14.78 -19.42
N ARG A 69 -0.64 -14.81 -18.75
CA ARG A 69 0.37 -15.85 -18.98
C ARG A 69 -0.11 -17.26 -18.64
N LYS A 70 -0.85 -17.42 -17.54
CA LYS A 70 -1.39 -18.73 -17.15
C LYS A 70 -2.38 -19.29 -18.18
N SER A 71 -3.18 -18.43 -18.83
CA SER A 71 -4.13 -18.83 -19.88
C SER A 71 -3.47 -19.26 -21.19
N SER A 72 -2.30 -18.70 -21.52
CA SER A 72 -1.59 -19.01 -22.77
C SER A 72 -0.82 -20.33 -22.73
N THR A 73 -0.55 -20.88 -21.54
CA THR A 73 0.20 -22.14 -21.35
C THR A 73 -0.74 -23.36 -21.25
N SER A 74 -2.05 -23.16 -21.18
CA SER A 74 -3.05 -24.23 -21.11
C SER A 74 -3.71 -24.57 -22.46
N LEU A 75 -3.22 -23.98 -23.55
CA LEU A 75 -3.56 -24.30 -24.94
C LEU A 75 -2.37 -24.99 -25.58
#